data_AF-A0A064CER1-F1
#
_entry.id   AF-A0A064CER1-F1
#
_cell.length_a   1.000
_cell.length_b   1.000
_cell.length_c   1.000
_cell.angle_alpha   90.00
_cell.angle_beta   90.00
_cell.angle_gamma   90.00
#
_symmetry.space_group_name_H-M   'P 1'
#
loop_
_entity.id
_entity.type
_entity.pdbx_description
1 polymer ?
#
loop_
_entity_poly.entity_id
_entity_poly.type
_entity_poly.pdbx_seq_one_letter_code
_entity_poly.pdbx_strand_id
1 'polypeptide(L)'
;MTNEDRDRILQDFLDSRSHKDIESFTADWPEPNRTEIASLIDVAELLWEAGHEAPPLEADPVAAMLGLIPDPRLGLDPRAMSRARKNAKLKPSDIAGRLQTRGWDIAVRDVFQWENQTDANVAPALIKAISEALGVSPEELTIDRSSSSDTQTLASIVRSARFEGLARRWARLQGVSHSLASSALQSRMLATVHRGDRPDQDQMLQSLDALITAMEERDPNHGS
;
A
#
# COMPACT_ATOMS: atom_id res chain seq x y z
N MET A 1 43.16 21.96 -0.21
CA MET A 1 42.25 20.82 -0.39
C MET A 1 42.64 20.14 -1.68
N THR A 2 42.98 18.85 -1.66
CA THR A 2 43.31 18.08 -2.86
C THR A 2 42.04 17.59 -3.55
N ASN A 3 42.15 17.21 -4.82
CA ASN A 3 41.00 16.73 -5.60
C ASN A 3 40.42 15.42 -5.03
N GLU A 4 41.28 14.55 -4.50
CA GLU A 4 40.87 13.28 -3.86
C GLU A 4 40.09 13.50 -2.55
N ASP A 5 40.45 14.52 -1.77
CA ASP A 5 39.67 14.89 -0.58
C ASP A 5 38.28 15.39 -0.99
N ARG A 6 38.17 16.10 -2.12
CA ARG A 6 36.91 16.61 -2.66
C ARG A 6 36.00 15.48 -3.14
N ASP A 7 36.55 14.51 -3.88
CA ASP A 7 35.79 13.38 -4.42
C ASP A 7 35.28 12.44 -3.32
N ARG A 8 36.11 12.16 -2.30
CA ARG A 8 35.68 11.33 -1.16
C ARG A 8 34.54 11.98 -0.38
N ILE A 9 34.60 13.29 -0.22
CA ILE A 9 33.57 14.07 0.47
C ILE A 9 32.25 14.07 -0.32
N LEU A 10 32.31 14.19 -1.65
CA LEU A 10 31.14 14.11 -2.51
C LEU A 10 30.50 12.71 -2.48
N GLN A 11 31.30 11.65 -2.37
CA GLN A 11 30.81 10.29 -2.30
C GLN A 11 30.07 10.00 -0.97
N ASP A 12 30.63 10.41 0.17
CA ASP A 12 30.00 10.26 1.50
C ASP A 12 28.69 11.08 1.61
N PHE A 13 28.60 12.18 0.86
CA PHE A 13 27.43 13.04 0.73
C PHE A 13 26.30 12.40 -0.10
N LEU A 14 26.59 11.76 -1.23
CA LEU A 14 25.58 11.07 -2.03
C LEU A 14 24.91 9.90 -1.27
N ASP A 15 25.65 9.26 -0.36
CA ASP A 15 25.12 8.19 0.51
C ASP A 15 24.26 8.76 1.67
N SER A 16 24.50 10.00 2.06
CA SER A 16 23.81 10.69 3.16
C SER A 16 22.67 11.56 2.63
N ARG A 17 21.53 10.93 2.39
CA ARG A 17 20.26 11.45 1.79
C ARG A 17 19.63 12.75 2.35
N SER A 18 20.33 13.62 3.09
CA SER A 18 19.77 14.84 3.72
C SER A 18 20.25 16.14 3.07
N HIS A 19 19.34 16.79 2.33
CA HIS A 19 19.54 18.15 1.78
C HIS A 19 19.81 19.22 2.85
N LYS A 20 19.40 18.98 4.11
CA LYS A 20 19.57 19.93 5.22
C LYS A 20 21.02 20.16 5.66
N ASP A 21 21.94 19.28 5.30
CA ASP A 21 23.33 19.36 5.77
C ASP A 21 24.26 20.11 4.78
N ILE A 22 23.76 20.46 3.59
CA ILE A 22 24.54 21.04 2.49
C ILE A 22 25.03 22.46 2.84
N GLU A 23 24.14 23.32 3.31
CA GLU A 23 24.49 24.71 3.65
C GLU A 23 25.49 24.76 4.82
N SER A 24 25.31 23.89 5.81
CA SER A 24 26.18 23.80 6.98
C SER A 24 27.58 23.28 6.62
N PHE A 25 27.66 22.33 5.69
CA PHE A 25 28.89 21.63 5.33
C PHE A 25 29.74 22.39 4.29
N THR A 26 29.09 23.17 3.41
CA THR A 26 29.78 24.00 2.41
C THR A 26 30.10 25.41 2.89
N ALA A 27 29.70 25.76 4.13
CA ALA A 27 29.84 27.09 4.74
C ALA A 27 31.27 27.60 4.88
N ASP A 28 32.29 26.74 4.79
CA ASP A 28 33.71 27.10 4.86
C ASP A 28 34.44 27.03 3.51
N TRP A 29 33.73 26.69 2.44
CA TRP A 29 34.35 26.46 1.14
C TRP A 29 34.50 27.76 0.33
N PRO A 30 35.50 27.85 -0.57
CA PRO A 30 35.62 28.98 -1.49
C PRO A 30 34.37 29.09 -2.39
N GLU A 31 33.90 30.32 -2.63
CA GLU A 31 32.71 30.59 -3.47
C GLU A 31 32.64 29.87 -4.83
N PRO A 32 33.73 29.77 -5.63
CA PRO A 32 33.65 29.03 -6.89
C PRO A 32 33.27 27.56 -6.69
N ASN A 33 33.69 26.95 -5.58
CA ASN A 33 33.39 25.55 -5.29
C ASN A 33 31.96 25.35 -4.77
N ARG A 34 31.40 26.35 -4.06
CA ARG A 34 29.99 26.32 -3.63
C ARG A 34 29.05 26.42 -4.81
N THR A 35 29.35 27.33 -5.73
CA THR A 35 28.57 27.52 -6.96
C THR A 35 28.60 26.27 -7.84
N GLU A 36 29.77 25.65 -7.98
CA GLU A 36 29.94 24.40 -8.71
C GLU A 36 29.13 23.26 -8.08
N ILE A 37 29.18 23.09 -6.75
CA ILE A 37 28.40 22.06 -6.05
C ILE A 37 26.91 22.31 -6.13
N ALA A 38 26.45 23.55 -5.96
CA ALA A 38 25.03 23.90 -6.12
C ALA A 38 24.54 23.51 -7.52
N SER A 39 25.32 23.79 -8.56
CA SER A 39 24.96 23.40 -9.92
C SER A 39 24.92 21.88 -10.14
N LEU A 40 25.78 21.12 -9.47
CA LEU A 40 25.78 19.65 -9.53
C LEU A 40 24.60 19.05 -8.77
N ILE A 41 24.17 19.66 -7.66
CA ILE A 41 22.98 19.26 -6.90
C ILE A 41 21.73 19.52 -7.74
N ASP A 42 21.59 20.70 -8.35
CA ASP A 42 20.45 21.03 -9.21
C ASP A 42 20.34 20.03 -10.38
N VAL A 43 21.48 19.65 -10.98
CA VAL A 43 21.52 18.63 -12.04
C VAL A 43 21.18 17.23 -11.50
N ALA A 44 21.65 16.88 -10.31
CA ALA A 44 21.34 15.61 -9.67
C ALA A 44 19.86 15.50 -9.28
N GLU A 45 19.23 16.59 -8.82
CA GLU A 45 17.80 16.67 -8.52
C GLU A 45 16.97 16.53 -9.80
N LEU A 46 17.35 17.24 -10.87
CA LEU A 46 16.72 17.11 -12.20
C LEU A 46 16.82 15.67 -12.74
N LEU A 47 17.98 15.01 -12.58
CA LEU A 47 18.19 13.62 -12.98
C LEU A 47 17.43 12.64 -12.07
N TRP A 48 17.29 12.96 -10.79
CA TRP A 48 16.51 12.17 -9.83
C TRP A 48 15.02 12.22 -10.19
N GLU A 49 14.47 13.40 -10.45
CA GLU A 49 13.09 13.61 -10.91
C GLU A 49 12.83 12.95 -12.27
N ALA A 50 13.80 13.01 -13.20
CA ALA A 50 13.69 12.35 -14.50
C ALA A 50 13.84 10.83 -14.44
N GLY A 51 14.53 10.29 -13.43
CA GLY A 51 14.85 8.86 -13.29
C GLY A 51 13.96 8.09 -12.32
N HIS A 52 13.27 8.76 -11.40
CA HIS A 52 12.35 8.15 -10.45
C HIS A 52 10.93 8.61 -10.76
N GLU A 53 10.22 7.82 -11.58
CA GLU A 53 8.77 7.91 -11.64
C GLU A 53 8.20 7.80 -10.22
N ALA A 54 7.15 8.58 -9.93
CA ALA A 54 6.47 8.52 -8.64
C ALA A 54 6.15 7.04 -8.32
N PRO A 55 6.43 6.58 -7.08
CA PRO A 55 6.13 5.20 -6.71
C PRO A 55 4.66 4.89 -7.01
N PRO A 56 4.34 3.65 -7.41
CA PRO A 56 2.94 3.26 -7.62
C PRO A 56 2.14 3.55 -6.34
N LEU A 57 0.87 3.95 -6.48
CA LEU A 57 0.04 4.49 -5.39
C LEU A 57 0.04 3.59 -4.14
N GLU A 58 0.08 2.27 -4.34
CA GLU A 58 0.10 1.26 -3.27
C GLU A 58 1.42 1.20 -2.48
N ALA A 59 2.51 1.69 -3.06
CA ALA A 59 3.85 1.75 -2.47
C ALA A 59 4.29 3.19 -2.13
N ASP A 60 3.43 4.18 -2.38
CA ASP A 60 3.72 5.58 -2.10
C ASP A 60 3.44 5.91 -0.60
N PRO A 61 4.49 6.23 0.19
CA PRO A 61 4.31 6.58 1.60
C PRO A 61 3.53 7.89 1.80
N VAL A 62 3.57 8.82 0.85
CA VAL A 62 2.79 10.06 0.90
C VAL A 62 1.32 9.74 0.64
N ALA A 63 1.01 8.89 -0.34
CA ALA A 63 -0.35 8.43 -0.58
C ALA A 63 -0.94 7.69 0.63
N ALA A 64 -0.13 6.86 1.31
CA ALA A 64 -0.52 6.21 2.57
C ALA A 64 -0.84 7.23 3.67
N MET A 65 0.03 8.22 3.87
CA MET A 65 -0.17 9.27 4.87
C MET A 65 -1.40 10.15 4.59
N LEU A 66 -1.68 10.41 3.31
CA LEU A 66 -2.87 11.16 2.88
C LEU A 66 -4.15 10.30 2.89
N GLY A 67 -4.06 9.01 3.17
CA GLY A 67 -5.20 8.10 3.19
C GLY A 67 -5.78 7.82 1.81
N LEU A 68 -4.97 7.89 0.76
CA LEU A 68 -5.37 7.59 -0.63
C LEU A 68 -5.32 6.08 -0.92
N ILE A 69 -4.68 5.30 -0.05
CA ILE A 69 -4.64 3.84 -0.12
C ILE A 69 -5.80 3.28 0.72
N PRO A 70 -6.64 2.39 0.17
CA PRO A 70 -7.66 1.71 0.95
C PRO A 70 -7.10 0.92 2.14
N ASP A 71 -7.71 1.09 3.31
CA ASP A 71 -7.34 0.34 4.51
C ASP A 71 -8.23 -0.92 4.64
N PRO A 72 -7.68 -2.14 4.60
CA PRO A 72 -8.47 -3.36 4.75
C PRO A 72 -9.18 -3.47 6.12
N ARG A 73 -8.72 -2.73 7.13
CA ARG A 73 -9.30 -2.73 8.48
C ARG A 73 -10.47 -1.76 8.63
N LEU A 74 -10.60 -0.79 7.73
CA LEU A 74 -11.61 0.27 7.82
C LEU A 74 -12.41 0.33 6.52
N GLY A 75 -13.70 -0.02 6.60
CA GLY A 75 -14.59 0.00 5.45
C GLY A 75 -15.60 1.13 5.51
N LEU A 76 -16.10 1.55 4.34
CA LEU A 76 -17.34 2.32 4.26
C LEU A 76 -18.53 1.39 4.56
N ASP A 77 -19.41 1.78 5.49
CA ASP A 77 -20.66 1.06 5.79
C ASP A 77 -21.76 1.48 4.78
N PRO A 78 -22.24 0.56 3.91
CA PRO A 78 -23.27 0.85 2.92
C PRO A 78 -24.59 1.35 3.53
N ARG A 79 -24.98 0.81 4.69
CA ARG A 79 -26.23 1.16 5.37
C ARG A 79 -26.12 2.52 6.02
N ALA A 80 -24.99 2.79 6.67
CA ALA A 80 -24.72 4.10 7.25
C ALA A 80 -24.68 5.19 6.17
N MET A 81 -24.00 4.92 5.05
CA MET A 81 -23.98 5.83 3.90
C MET A 81 -25.38 6.10 3.35
N SER A 82 -26.16 5.05 3.07
CA SER A 82 -27.52 5.23 2.53
C SER A 82 -28.42 5.99 3.51
N ARG A 83 -28.28 5.75 4.81
CA ARG A 83 -29.01 6.48 5.86
C ARG A 83 -28.60 7.95 5.92
N ALA A 84 -27.30 8.24 5.95
CA ALA A 84 -26.75 9.59 5.99
C ALA A 84 -27.20 10.40 4.76
N ARG A 85 -27.14 9.82 3.56
CA ARG A 85 -27.65 10.45 2.34
C ARG A 85 -29.14 10.77 2.43
N LYS A 86 -29.97 9.83 2.88
CA LYS A 86 -31.42 10.04 3.02
C LYS A 86 -31.73 11.14 4.03
N ASN A 87 -31.00 11.18 5.15
CA ASN A 87 -31.13 12.24 6.15
C ASN A 87 -30.75 13.62 5.60
N ALA A 88 -29.70 13.68 4.78
CA ALA A 88 -29.28 14.89 4.07
C ALA A 88 -30.21 15.27 2.89
N LYS A 89 -31.21 14.43 2.56
CA LYS A 89 -32.14 14.59 1.42
C LYS A 89 -31.43 14.74 0.06
N LEU A 90 -30.27 14.09 -0.09
CA LEU A 90 -29.48 14.13 -1.32
C LEU A 90 -29.77 12.91 -2.22
N LYS A 91 -29.70 13.12 -3.53
CA LYS A 91 -29.68 12.04 -4.52
C LYS A 91 -28.26 11.50 -4.68
N PRO A 92 -28.08 10.25 -5.12
CA PRO A 92 -26.75 9.72 -5.47
C PRO A 92 -25.98 10.60 -6.48
N SER A 93 -26.71 11.22 -7.42
CA SER A 93 -26.15 12.19 -8.38
C SER A 93 -25.56 13.43 -7.71
N ASP A 94 -26.16 13.90 -6.61
CA ASP A 94 -25.71 15.11 -5.92
C ASP A 94 -24.40 14.84 -5.18
N ILE A 95 -24.22 13.64 -4.64
CA ILE A 95 -22.95 13.21 -4.02
C ILE A 95 -21.86 13.12 -5.08
N ALA A 96 -22.12 12.42 -6.19
CA ALA A 96 -21.15 12.30 -7.28
C ALA A 96 -20.73 13.68 -7.81
N GLY A 97 -21.68 14.58 -8.05
CA GLY A 97 -21.38 15.95 -8.50
C GLY A 97 -20.55 16.76 -7.49
N ARG A 98 -20.85 16.63 -6.18
CA ARG A 98 -20.08 17.29 -5.12
C ARG A 98 -18.64 16.77 -5.05
N LEU A 99 -18.44 15.46 -5.21
CA LEU A 99 -17.12 14.84 -5.22
C LEU A 99 -16.32 15.23 -6.47
N GLN A 100 -16.95 15.25 -7.64
CA GLN A 100 -16.34 15.73 -8.89
C GLN A 100 -15.88 17.18 -8.81
N THR A 101 -16.69 18.05 -8.20
CA THR A 101 -16.32 19.46 -7.98
C THR A 101 -15.06 19.60 -7.10
N ARG A 102 -14.78 18.60 -6.26
CA ARG A 102 -13.59 18.53 -5.40
C ARG A 102 -12.42 17.80 -6.07
N GLY A 103 -12.52 17.47 -7.36
CA GLY A 103 -11.47 16.83 -8.13
C GLY A 103 -11.45 15.30 -8.08
N TRP A 104 -12.47 14.67 -7.48
CA TRP A 104 -12.58 13.21 -7.46
C TRP A 104 -13.28 12.69 -8.73
N ASP A 105 -12.65 11.75 -9.43
CA ASP A 105 -13.27 11.08 -10.58
C ASP A 105 -14.24 9.98 -10.11
N ILE A 106 -15.44 10.40 -9.70
CA ILE A 106 -16.48 9.51 -9.16
C ILE A 106 -17.76 9.67 -9.99
N ALA A 107 -18.32 8.56 -10.45
CA ALA A 107 -19.59 8.51 -11.15
C ALA A 107 -20.74 8.10 -10.22
N VAL A 108 -21.98 8.35 -10.67
CA VAL A 108 -23.20 7.99 -9.92
C VAL A 108 -23.26 6.48 -9.64
N ARG A 109 -22.74 5.65 -10.56
CA ARG A 109 -22.69 4.19 -10.39
C ARG A 109 -21.85 3.77 -9.17
N ASP A 110 -20.80 4.52 -8.87
CA ASP A 110 -19.87 4.17 -7.78
C ASP A 110 -20.56 4.46 -6.43
N VAL A 111 -21.31 5.56 -6.35
CA VAL A 111 -22.18 5.88 -5.20
C VAL A 111 -23.21 4.77 -4.98
N PHE A 112 -23.84 4.27 -6.05
CA PHE A 112 -24.76 3.13 -5.94
C PHE A 112 -24.04 1.84 -5.53
N GLN A 113 -22.83 1.61 -6.01
CA GLN A 113 -22.04 0.44 -5.63
C GLN A 113 -21.74 0.48 -4.13
N TRP A 114 -21.34 1.64 -3.60
CA TRP A 114 -21.05 1.81 -2.17
C TRP A 114 -22.26 1.59 -1.27
N GLU A 115 -23.47 1.98 -1.71
CA GLU A 115 -24.70 1.74 -0.94
C GLU A 115 -25.19 0.28 -0.99
N ASN A 116 -24.70 -0.52 -1.94
CA ASN A 116 -25.20 -1.89 -2.18
C ASN A 116 -24.16 -2.99 -1.91
N GLN A 117 -22.86 -2.68 -1.86
CA GLN A 117 -21.78 -3.66 -1.67
C GLN A 117 -21.02 -3.40 -0.37
N THR A 118 -20.98 -4.41 0.49
CA THR A 118 -20.29 -4.36 1.79
C THR A 118 -18.77 -4.28 1.67
N ASP A 119 -18.19 -4.73 0.55
CA ASP A 119 -16.75 -4.84 0.34
C ASP A 119 -16.18 -3.74 -0.58
N ALA A 120 -16.88 -2.60 -0.70
CA ALA A 120 -16.34 -1.48 -1.43
C ALA A 120 -14.97 -1.05 -0.86
N ASN A 121 -13.95 -1.04 -1.71
CA ASN A 121 -12.58 -0.69 -1.36
C ASN A 121 -12.38 0.83 -1.47
N VAL A 122 -12.96 1.56 -0.51
CA VAL A 122 -12.98 3.03 -0.51
C VAL A 122 -11.85 3.54 0.37
N ALA A 123 -10.99 4.38 -0.20
CA ALA A 123 -9.87 4.96 0.54
C ALA A 123 -10.33 5.91 1.68
N PRO A 124 -9.62 5.97 2.82
CA PRO A 124 -9.98 6.85 3.94
C PRO A 124 -10.18 8.32 3.56
N ALA A 125 -9.35 8.86 2.65
CA ALA A 125 -9.49 10.22 2.13
C ALA A 125 -10.83 10.43 1.41
N LEU A 126 -11.27 9.43 0.65
CA LEU A 126 -12.54 9.46 -0.04
C LEU A 126 -13.71 9.31 0.93
N ILE A 127 -13.60 8.48 1.97
CA ILE A 127 -14.59 8.38 3.05
C ILE A 127 -14.77 9.75 3.74
N LYS A 128 -13.66 10.45 4.04
CA LYS A 128 -13.69 11.80 4.59
C LYS A 128 -14.38 12.79 3.63
N ALA A 129 -14.05 12.73 2.34
CA ALA A 129 -14.70 13.60 1.35
C ALA A 129 -16.22 13.33 1.24
N ILE A 130 -16.64 12.07 1.33
CA ILE A 130 -18.06 11.66 1.37
C ILE A 130 -18.73 12.19 2.64
N SER A 131 -18.08 12.07 3.80
CA SER A 131 -18.64 12.54 5.08
C SER A 131 -18.88 14.05 5.07
N GLU A 132 -17.93 14.81 4.53
CA GLU A 132 -18.05 16.25 4.32
C GLU A 132 -19.16 16.61 3.31
N ALA A 133 -19.34 15.81 2.25
CA ALA A 133 -20.40 16.02 1.27
C ALA A 133 -21.80 15.74 1.87
N LEU A 134 -21.88 14.84 2.85
CA LEU A 134 -23.09 14.43 3.56
C LEU A 134 -23.37 15.25 4.84
N GLY A 135 -22.38 15.97 5.35
CA GLY A 135 -22.48 16.73 6.60
C GLY A 135 -22.47 15.86 7.85
N VAL A 136 -21.78 14.71 7.81
CA VAL A 136 -21.63 13.78 8.93
C VAL A 136 -20.15 13.55 9.25
N SER A 137 -19.87 12.99 10.43
CA SER A 137 -18.52 12.58 10.78
C SER A 137 -18.07 11.34 9.97
N PRO A 138 -16.77 11.18 9.64
CA PRO A 138 -16.26 9.98 8.99
C PRO A 138 -16.57 8.70 9.78
N GLU A 139 -16.53 8.78 11.11
CA GLU A 139 -16.74 7.65 12.02
C GLU A 139 -18.17 7.09 11.91
N GLU A 140 -19.16 7.96 11.64
CA GLU A 140 -20.54 7.56 11.38
C GLU A 140 -20.72 6.78 10.07
N LEU A 141 -19.77 6.90 9.13
CA LEU A 141 -19.81 6.23 7.83
C LEU A 141 -18.93 4.99 7.78
N THR A 142 -18.08 4.77 8.77
CA THR A 142 -17.12 3.67 8.78
C THR A 142 -17.59 2.47 9.58
N ILE A 143 -17.21 1.29 9.13
CA ILE A 143 -17.27 0.05 9.91
C ILE A 143 -15.86 -0.47 10.14
N ASP A 144 -15.60 -0.90 11.38
CA ASP A 144 -14.38 -1.60 11.71
C ASP A 144 -14.43 -3.03 11.14
N ARG A 145 -13.62 -3.27 10.11
CA ARG A 145 -13.43 -4.58 9.48
C ARG A 145 -12.29 -5.36 10.14
N SER A 146 -11.55 -4.79 11.10
CA SER A 146 -10.53 -5.53 11.86
C SER A 146 -11.14 -6.70 12.67
N SER A 147 -12.43 -6.59 13.00
CA SER A 147 -13.23 -7.64 13.62
C SER A 147 -13.97 -8.56 12.65
N SER A 148 -13.78 -8.41 11.34
CA SER A 148 -14.31 -9.36 10.36
C SER A 148 -13.66 -10.73 10.60
N SER A 149 -14.48 -11.76 10.76
CA SER A 149 -14.04 -13.13 11.02
C SER A 149 -12.94 -13.57 10.05
N ASP A 150 -13.00 -13.12 8.80
CA ASP A 150 -12.07 -13.50 7.73
C ASP A 150 -10.67 -12.91 7.94
N THR A 151 -10.57 -11.65 8.37
CA THR A 151 -9.28 -11.01 8.67
C THR A 151 -8.65 -11.59 9.94
N GLN A 152 -9.46 -11.93 10.94
CA GLN A 152 -8.99 -12.61 12.15
C GLN A 152 -8.55 -14.05 11.85
N THR A 153 -9.29 -14.79 11.02
CA THR A 153 -8.92 -16.14 10.57
C THR A 153 -7.62 -16.11 9.79
N LEU A 154 -7.45 -15.21 8.83
CA LEU A 154 -6.20 -15.07 8.08
C LEU A 154 -5.02 -14.68 8.99
N ALA A 155 -5.21 -13.71 9.88
CA ALA A 155 -4.16 -13.31 10.81
C ALA A 155 -3.80 -14.43 11.80
N SER A 156 -4.74 -15.33 12.12
CA SER A 156 -4.51 -16.52 12.94
C SER A 156 -3.77 -17.61 12.17
N ILE A 157 -4.11 -17.82 10.89
CA ILE A 157 -3.42 -18.76 10.01
C ILE A 157 -1.96 -18.36 9.80
N VAL A 158 -1.70 -17.09 9.49
CA VAL A 158 -0.34 -16.56 9.27
C VAL A 158 0.54 -16.73 10.51
N ARG A 159 -0.05 -16.61 11.71
CA ARG A 159 0.66 -16.81 12.98
C ARG A 159 0.82 -18.29 13.35
N SER A 160 0.26 -19.22 12.59
CA SER A 160 0.34 -20.65 12.88
C SER A 160 1.71 -21.24 12.51
N ALA A 161 2.20 -22.18 13.32
CA ALA A 161 3.44 -22.91 13.05
C ALA A 161 3.40 -23.67 11.71
N ARG A 162 2.19 -24.10 11.29
CA ARG A 162 1.97 -24.81 10.03
C ARG A 162 2.19 -23.89 8.82
N PHE A 163 1.67 -22.66 8.86
CA PHE A 163 1.93 -21.67 7.82
C PHE A 163 3.41 -21.30 7.71
N GLU A 164 4.08 -21.13 8.86
CA GLU A 164 5.53 -20.90 8.93
C GLU A 164 6.35 -21.99 8.24
N GLY A 165 5.96 -23.26 8.42
CA GLY A 165 6.57 -24.40 7.73
C GLY A 165 6.39 -24.35 6.21
N LEU A 166 5.21 -23.94 5.75
CA LEU A 166 4.91 -23.79 4.32
C LEU A 166 5.68 -22.62 3.70
N ALA A 167 5.77 -21.48 4.38
CA ALA A 167 6.56 -20.32 3.94
C ALA A 167 8.05 -20.66 3.78
N ARG A 168 8.62 -21.45 4.71
CA ARG A 168 10.01 -21.93 4.59
C ARG A 168 10.22 -22.94 3.46
N ARG A 169 9.24 -23.82 3.19
CA ARG A 169 9.31 -24.71 2.02
C ARG A 169 9.24 -23.93 0.72
N TRP A 170 8.30 -23.00 0.62
CA TRP A 170 8.15 -22.12 -0.55
C TRP A 170 9.39 -21.24 -0.80
N ALA A 171 9.96 -20.65 0.25
CA ALA A 171 11.18 -19.86 0.16
C ALA A 171 12.35 -20.65 -0.44
N ARG A 172 12.53 -21.90 0.02
CA ARG A 172 13.55 -22.82 -0.52
C ARG A 172 13.29 -23.19 -1.97
N LEU A 173 12.04 -23.49 -2.32
CA LEU A 173 11.67 -23.89 -3.68
C LEU A 173 11.83 -22.76 -4.69
N GLN A 174 11.53 -21.52 -4.31
CA GLN A 174 11.60 -20.35 -5.20
C GLN A 174 12.93 -19.58 -5.11
N GLY A 175 13.84 -19.97 -4.20
CA GLY A 175 15.10 -19.25 -3.97
C GLY A 175 14.91 -17.81 -3.47
N VAL A 176 13.80 -17.52 -2.78
CA VAL A 176 13.44 -16.17 -2.30
C VAL A 176 13.59 -16.04 -0.79
N SER A 177 13.61 -14.81 -0.29
CA SER A 177 13.60 -14.55 1.14
C SER A 177 12.32 -15.08 1.80
N HIS A 178 12.42 -15.44 3.08
CA HIS A 178 11.28 -15.92 3.88
C HIS A 178 10.15 -14.89 3.95
N SER A 179 10.49 -13.60 4.08
CA SER A 179 9.49 -12.52 4.07
C SER A 179 8.72 -12.45 2.76
N LEU A 180 9.42 -12.57 1.62
CA LEU A 180 8.79 -12.54 0.29
C LEU A 180 7.94 -13.80 0.04
N ALA A 181 8.40 -14.96 0.48
CA ALA A 181 7.64 -16.20 0.44
C ALA A 181 6.34 -16.12 1.26
N SER A 182 6.42 -15.57 2.48
CA SER A 182 5.27 -15.37 3.36
C SER A 182 4.24 -14.44 2.73
N SER A 183 4.66 -13.29 2.20
CA SER A 183 3.78 -12.34 1.50
C SER A 183 3.14 -12.94 0.24
N ALA A 184 3.90 -13.72 -0.55
CA ALA A 184 3.38 -14.38 -1.74
C ALA A 184 2.31 -15.43 -1.42
N LEU A 185 2.48 -16.21 -0.34
CA LEU A 185 1.48 -17.17 0.11
C LEU A 185 0.23 -16.48 0.68
N GLN A 186 0.38 -15.40 1.44
CA GLN A 186 -0.73 -14.58 1.94
C GLN A 186 -1.58 -13.98 0.81
N SER A 187 -0.93 -13.37 -0.19
CA SER A 187 -1.60 -12.79 -1.36
C SER A 187 -2.42 -13.84 -2.13
N ARG A 188 -1.88 -15.06 -2.27
CA ARG A 188 -2.61 -16.17 -2.90
C ARG A 188 -3.78 -16.68 -2.07
N MET A 189 -3.64 -16.76 -0.75
CA MET A 189 -4.75 -17.10 0.14
C MET A 189 -5.90 -16.10 0.02
N LEU A 190 -5.59 -14.80 0.01
CA LEU A 190 -6.57 -13.73 -0.19
C LEU A 190 -7.30 -13.88 -1.53
N ALA A 191 -6.56 -14.16 -2.62
CA ALA A 191 -7.16 -14.37 -3.94
C ALA A 191 -8.09 -15.60 -4.01
N THR A 192 -7.84 -16.66 -3.24
CA THR A 192 -8.72 -17.84 -3.17
C THR A 192 -10.01 -17.59 -2.39
N VAL A 193 -9.97 -16.78 -1.32
CA VAL A 193 -11.15 -16.43 -0.52
C VAL A 193 -12.13 -15.56 -1.32
N HIS A 194 -11.63 -14.70 -2.20
CA HIS A 194 -12.48 -13.87 -3.08
C HIS A 194 -13.21 -14.66 -4.19
N ARG A 195 -12.90 -15.96 -4.41
CA ARG A 195 -13.49 -16.78 -5.50
C ARG A 195 -14.75 -17.58 -5.10
N GLY A 196 -15.26 -17.41 -3.88
CA GLY A 196 -16.67 -17.71 -3.58
C GLY A 196 -16.97 -19.03 -2.87
N ASP A 197 -15.96 -19.77 -2.42
CA ASP A 197 -16.14 -20.75 -1.34
C ASP A 197 -15.41 -20.24 -0.10
N ARG A 198 -15.97 -20.42 1.10
CA ARG A 198 -15.36 -19.99 2.37
C ARG A 198 -14.63 -21.17 3.00
N PRO A 199 -13.41 -21.53 2.56
CA PRO A 199 -12.68 -22.64 3.14
C PRO A 199 -12.34 -22.32 4.60
N ASP A 200 -12.55 -23.29 5.48
CA ASP A 200 -12.08 -23.22 6.86
C ASP A 200 -10.53 -23.17 6.90
N GLN A 201 -9.97 -22.73 8.03
CA GLN A 201 -8.53 -22.59 8.24
C GLN A 201 -7.72 -23.82 7.81
N ASP A 202 -8.20 -25.02 8.15
CA ASP A 202 -7.52 -26.27 7.80
C ASP A 202 -7.56 -26.55 6.29
N GLN A 203 -8.65 -26.18 5.60
CA GLN A 203 -8.78 -26.35 4.16
C GLN A 203 -7.85 -25.41 3.39
N MET A 204 -7.68 -24.16 3.87
CA MET A 204 -6.72 -23.22 3.28
C MET A 204 -5.28 -23.71 3.42
N LEU A 205 -4.89 -24.18 4.61
CA LEU A 205 -3.56 -24.71 4.87
C LEU A 205 -3.30 -26.00 4.08
N GLN A 206 -4.30 -26.87 3.95
CA GLN A 206 -4.20 -28.09 3.15
C GLN A 206 -4.08 -27.80 1.65
N SER A 207 -4.76 -26.76 1.16
CA SER A 207 -4.65 -26.33 -0.24
C SER A 207 -3.26 -25.78 -0.58
N LEU A 208 -2.69 -24.97 0.32
CA LEU A 208 -1.31 -24.50 0.17
C LEU A 208 -0.28 -25.63 0.23
N ASP A 209 -0.47 -26.59 1.14
CA ASP A 209 0.41 -27.75 1.28
C ASP A 209 0.36 -28.67 0.04
N ALA A 210 -0.83 -28.91 -0.51
CA ALA A 210 -1.00 -29.67 -1.74
C ALA A 210 -0.33 -28.97 -2.94
N LEU A 211 -0.45 -27.64 -3.04
CA LEU A 211 0.21 -26.86 -4.09
C LEU A 211 1.74 -26.93 -3.97
N ILE A 212 2.28 -26.74 -2.77
CA ILE A 212 3.72 -26.80 -2.51
C ILE A 212 4.26 -28.18 -2.84
N THR A 213 3.56 -29.24 -2.39
CA THR A 213 3.92 -30.63 -2.69
C THR A 213 3.89 -30.92 -4.18
N ALA A 214 2.88 -30.46 -4.91
CA ALA A 214 2.80 -30.63 -6.36
C ALA A 214 3.92 -29.88 -7.12
N MET A 215 4.41 -28.76 -6.58
CA MET A 215 5.54 -28.03 -7.16
C MET A 215 6.88 -28.70 -6.82
N GLU A 216 7.03 -29.24 -5.61
CA GLU A 216 8.20 -30.03 -5.22
C GLU A 216 8.33 -31.31 -6.07
N GLU A 217 7.22 -32.00 -6.35
CA GLU A 217 7.21 -33.20 -7.21
C GLU A 217 7.53 -32.89 -8.69
N ARG A 218 7.28 -31.65 -9.12
CA ARG A 218 7.55 -31.19 -10.49
C ARG A 218 8.99 -30.72 -10.68
N ASP A 219 9.73 -30.51 -9.59
CA ASP A 219 11.10 -30.02 -9.60
C ASP A 219 12.07 -31.06 -8.97
N PRO A 220 12.32 -32.21 -9.64
CA PRO A 220 13.18 -33.27 -9.10
C PRO A 220 14.68 -32.92 -9.10
N ASN A 221 15.07 -31.68 -9.42
CA ASN A 221 16.43 -31.32 -9.79
C ASN A 221 17.08 -30.29 -8.85
N HIS A 222 16.92 -30.42 -7.53
CA HIS A 222 17.80 -29.79 -6.54
C HIS A 222 18.29 -30.84 -5.52
N GLY A 223 18.78 -31.96 -6.03
CA GLY A 223 19.55 -32.95 -5.28
C GLY A 223 20.94 -33.12 -5.88
N SER A 224 21.92 -32.38 -5.38
CA SER A 224 23.34 -32.75 -5.27
C SER A 224 24.02 -31.83 -4.28
#